data_AF-H5UV92-F1
#
_entry.id   AF-H5UV92-F1
#
_cell.length_a   1.000
_cell.length_b   1.000
_cell.length_c   1.000
_cell.angle_alpha   90.00
_cell.angle_beta   90.00
_cell.angle_gamma   90.00
#
_symmetry.space_group_name_H-M   'P 1'
#
loop_
_entity.id
_entity.type
_entity.pdbx_description
1 polymer ?
#
loop_
_entity_poly.entity_id
_entity_poly.type
_entity_poly.pdbx_seq_one_letter_code
_entity_poly.pdbx_strand_id
1 'polypeptide(L)'
;MAKESGRPLKNPNSGSWRIPGVYTLEEYFLGAKTFHAADSGYTPKLGDVVMYRPDSPYGQHTNYVLSVHDGILTTVGGNEDDRIVVSDHRLDSDLRVVGYGER
;
A
#
# COMPACT_ATOMS: atom_id res chain seq x y z
N MET A 1 -23.55 8.49 9.12
CA MET A 1 -22.28 9.16 9.50
C MET A 1 -21.40 8.13 10.20
N ALA A 2 -20.15 7.94 9.76
CA ALA A 2 -19.22 7.02 10.41
C ALA A 2 -18.83 7.57 11.80
N LYS A 3 -19.03 6.78 12.86
CA LYS A 3 -18.67 7.15 14.23
C LYS A 3 -17.21 6.74 14.52
N GLU A 4 -16.48 7.58 15.25
CA GLU A 4 -15.09 7.31 15.63
C GLU A 4 -14.99 6.16 16.64
N SER A 5 -14.06 5.22 16.41
CA SER A 5 -13.80 4.06 17.28
C SER A 5 -12.78 4.37 18.38
N GLY A 6 -12.98 5.46 19.13
CA GLY A 6 -12.16 5.79 20.31
C GLY A 6 -10.75 6.33 20.06
N ARG A 7 -10.40 6.61 18.80
CA ARG A 7 -9.20 7.38 18.41
C ARG A 7 -9.64 8.64 17.66
N PRO A 8 -9.09 9.83 17.98
CA PRO A 8 -9.48 11.06 17.33
C PRO A 8 -9.18 11.00 15.82
N LEU A 9 -10.18 11.35 15.00
CA LEU A 9 -10.02 11.43 13.56
C LEU A 9 -9.16 12.65 13.20
N LYS A 10 -7.89 12.42 12.89
CA LYS A 10 -7.03 13.40 12.24
C LYS A 10 -6.50 12.84 10.93
N ASN A 11 -7.24 13.08 9.85
CA ASN A 11 -6.70 12.98 8.50
C ASN A 11 -6.19 14.37 8.09
N PRO A 12 -4.86 14.61 8.02
CA PRO A 12 -4.31 15.92 7.65
C PRO A 12 -4.60 16.31 6.19
N ASN A 13 -5.03 15.37 5.35
CA ASN A 13 -5.17 15.55 3.90
C ASN A 13 -6.62 15.76 3.46
N SER A 14 -7.62 15.17 4.14
CA SER A 14 -9.03 15.26 3.69
C SER A 14 -10.06 15.57 4.77
N GLY A 15 -9.69 15.60 6.06
CA GLY A 15 -10.65 15.78 7.17
C GLY A 15 -11.73 14.69 7.26
N SER A 16 -11.60 13.61 6.50
CA SER A 16 -12.55 12.49 6.44
C SER A 16 -11.83 11.13 6.55
N TRP A 17 -12.58 10.05 6.73
CA TRP A 17 -12.07 8.68 6.73
C TRP A 17 -11.49 8.26 5.38
N ARG A 18 -11.90 8.91 4.28
CA ARG A 18 -11.46 8.54 2.95
C ARG A 18 -10.09 9.18 2.69
N ILE A 19 -9.09 8.33 2.48
CA ILE A 19 -7.83 8.73 1.87
C ILE A 19 -8.04 8.65 0.35
N PRO A 20 -7.96 9.77 -0.38
CA PRO A 20 -8.19 9.78 -1.81
C PRO A 20 -7.05 9.08 -2.57
N GLY A 21 -7.24 7.80 -2.86
CA GLY A 21 -6.39 7.04 -3.79
C GLY A 21 -4.94 6.83 -3.33
N VAL A 22 -4.17 6.13 -4.17
CA VAL A 22 -2.78 5.73 -3.91
C VAL A 22 -1.85 6.94 -3.82
N TYR A 23 -2.10 7.98 -4.62
CA TYR A 23 -1.27 9.20 -4.65
C TYR A 23 -1.21 9.89 -3.27
N THR A 24 -2.33 9.99 -2.55
CA THR A 24 -2.34 10.57 -1.20
C THR A 24 -1.68 9.68 -0.15
N LEU A 25 -1.58 8.37 -0.38
CA LEU A 25 -0.77 7.47 0.47
C LEU A 25 0.72 7.69 0.26
N GLU A 26 1.17 7.85 -0.99
CA GLU A 26 2.56 8.18 -1.29
C GLU A 26 2.97 9.49 -0.64
N GLU A 27 2.18 10.56 -0.82
CA GLU A 27 2.42 11.86 -0.17
C GLU A 27 2.46 11.75 1.36
N TYR A 28 1.58 10.93 1.94
CA TYR A 28 1.56 10.68 3.38
C TYR A 28 2.87 10.04 3.87
N PHE A 29 3.31 8.95 3.23
CA PHE A 29 4.54 8.26 3.64
C PHE A 29 5.80 9.10 3.37
N LEU A 30 5.80 9.90 2.31
CA LEU A 30 6.86 10.89 2.05
C LEU A 30 6.91 11.93 3.16
N GLY A 31 5.77 12.50 3.55
CA GLY A 31 5.68 13.46 4.66
C GLY A 31 6.08 12.87 6.01
N ALA A 32 5.74 11.60 6.25
CA ALA A 32 6.12 10.85 7.44
C ALA A 32 7.58 10.36 7.43
N LYS A 33 8.29 10.47 6.29
CA LYS A 33 9.64 9.95 6.06
C LYS A 33 9.74 8.42 6.23
N THR A 34 8.68 7.73 5.88
CA THR A 34 8.59 6.25 5.92
C THR A 34 8.32 5.66 4.54
N PHE A 35 8.46 6.47 3.47
CA PHE A 35 8.37 6.00 2.09
C PHE A 35 9.72 5.42 1.62
N HIS A 36 9.67 4.23 1.04
CA HIS A 36 10.79 3.57 0.38
C HIS A 36 10.45 3.35 -1.09
N ALA A 37 11.20 3.99 -2.00
CA ALA A 37 11.00 3.81 -3.44
C ALA A 37 11.23 2.34 -3.86
N ALA A 38 10.57 1.88 -4.93
CA ALA A 38 10.68 0.49 -5.37
C ALA A 38 12.13 0.05 -5.68
N ASP A 39 12.98 0.98 -6.11
CA ASP A 39 14.39 0.79 -6.45
C ASP A 39 15.37 1.11 -5.31
N SER A 40 14.86 1.41 -4.10
CA SER A 40 15.69 1.76 -2.93
C SER A 40 16.50 0.60 -2.35
N GLY A 41 16.22 -0.64 -2.76
CA GLY A 41 16.76 -1.85 -2.13
C GLY A 41 16.09 -2.24 -0.81
N TYR A 42 15.05 -1.50 -0.39
CA TYR A 42 14.26 -1.84 0.78
C TYR A 42 13.51 -3.16 0.59
N THR A 43 13.60 -4.04 1.59
CA THR A 43 12.79 -5.27 1.65
C THR A 43 11.59 -5.00 2.57
N PRO A 44 10.36 -5.04 2.05
CA PRO A 44 9.19 -4.72 2.85
C PRO A 44 8.89 -5.79 3.90
N LYS A 45 8.26 -5.36 4.99
CA LYS A 45 7.94 -6.15 6.17
C LYS A 45 6.43 -6.33 6.31
N LEU A 46 6.02 -7.27 7.16
CA LEU A 46 4.62 -7.47 7.53
C LEU A 46 4.00 -6.13 7.98
N GLY A 47 2.89 -5.76 7.35
CA GLY A 47 2.13 -4.55 7.66
C GLY A 47 2.53 -3.31 6.88
N ASP A 48 3.62 -3.36 6.11
CA ASP A 48 3.94 -2.31 5.14
C ASP A 48 2.88 -2.24 4.06
N VAL A 49 2.81 -1.09 3.39
CA VAL A 49 1.84 -0.82 2.34
C VAL A 49 2.56 -0.79 1.00
N VAL A 50 2.20 -1.68 0.07
CA VAL A 50 2.69 -1.62 -1.32
C VAL A 50 1.76 -0.73 -2.15
N MET A 51 2.34 0.13 -2.98
CA MET A 51 1.61 1.09 -3.83
C MET A 51 1.91 0.79 -5.30
N TYR A 52 0.87 0.55 -6.10
CA TYR A 52 0.98 0.21 -7.51
C TYR A 52 0.67 1.41 -8.42
N ARG A 53 1.38 1.51 -9.54
CA ARG A 53 1.13 2.51 -10.57
C ARG A 53 -0.18 2.22 -11.32
N PRO A 54 -0.78 3.22 -11.98
CA PRO A 54 -2.01 3.04 -12.77
C PRO A 54 -1.95 1.98 -13.87
N ASP A 55 -0.75 1.71 -14.40
CA ASP A 55 -0.48 0.72 -15.45
C ASP A 55 -0.09 -0.67 -14.88
N SER A 56 -0.26 -0.88 -13.58
CA SER A 56 -0.06 -2.21 -12.98
C SER A 56 -1.17 -3.19 -13.41
N PRO A 57 -0.95 -4.50 -13.26
CA PRO A 57 -2.00 -5.52 -13.44
C PRO A 57 -3.26 -5.29 -12.59
N TYR A 58 -3.16 -4.52 -11.51
CA TYR A 58 -4.24 -4.19 -10.57
C TYR A 58 -4.82 -2.78 -10.82
N GLY A 59 -4.34 -2.06 -11.83
CA GLY A 59 -4.55 -0.62 -11.97
C GLY A 59 -3.88 0.18 -10.84
N GLN A 60 -4.33 1.41 -10.59
CA GLN A 60 -3.84 2.18 -9.44
C GLN A 60 -4.41 1.57 -8.15
N HIS A 61 -3.58 0.83 -7.43
CA HIS A 61 -4.03 0.04 -6.28
C HIS A 61 -3.02 0.04 -5.12
N THR A 62 -3.43 -0.49 -3.98
CA THR A 62 -2.55 -0.65 -2.82
C THR A 62 -2.96 -1.85 -1.98
N ASN A 63 -1.98 -2.60 -1.52
CA ASN A 63 -2.16 -3.78 -0.68
C ASN A 63 -1.31 -3.69 0.59
N TYR A 64 -1.67 -4.48 1.59
CA TYR A 64 -0.79 -4.73 2.73
C TYR A 64 0.15 -5.88 2.45
N VAL A 65 1.40 -5.75 2.88
CA VAL A 65 2.39 -6.83 2.84
C VAL A 65 2.12 -7.79 4.00
N LEU A 66 2.04 -9.09 3.68
CA LEU A 66 1.92 -10.17 4.67
C LEU A 66 3.27 -10.82 4.95
N SER A 67 4.06 -11.06 3.91
CA SER A 67 5.40 -11.65 4.04
C SER A 67 6.26 -11.41 2.81
N VAL A 68 7.58 -11.46 3.01
CA VAL A 68 8.56 -11.65 1.94
C VAL A 68 9.41 -12.86 2.29
N HIS A 69 9.40 -13.88 1.43
CA HIS A 69 10.18 -15.10 1.61
C HIS A 69 10.66 -15.63 0.26
N ASP A 70 11.94 -15.96 0.13
CA ASP A 70 12.55 -16.46 -1.12
C ASP A 70 12.24 -15.62 -2.37
N GLY A 71 12.18 -14.29 -2.20
CA GLY A 71 11.84 -13.36 -3.28
C GLY A 71 10.35 -13.35 -3.66
N ILE A 72 9.50 -14.06 -2.92
CA ILE A 72 8.04 -14.00 -3.04
C ILE A 72 7.49 -12.98 -2.05
N LEU A 73 6.79 -11.99 -2.59
CA LEU A 73 5.99 -11.01 -1.88
C LEU A 73 4.55 -11.52 -1.80
N THR A 74 4.07 -11.78 -0.58
CA THR A 74 2.66 -12.11 -0.31
C THR A 74 1.95 -10.86 0.16
N THR A 75 0.83 -10.51 -0.47
CA THR A 75 0.04 -9.32 -0.14
C THR A 75 -1.41 -9.67 0.12
N VAL A 76 -2.13 -8.78 0.81
CA VAL A 76 -3.59 -8.79 0.89
C VAL A 76 -4.16 -7.47 0.39
N GLY A 77 -5.02 -7.56 -0.62
CA GLY A 77 -5.71 -6.45 -1.26
C GLY A 77 -7.22 -6.56 -1.11
N GLY A 78 -7.92 -5.48 -1.38
CA GLY A 78 -9.38 -5.43 -1.35
C GLY A 78 -9.92 -4.70 -2.57
N ASN A 79 -11.09 -5.11 -3.08
CA ASN A 79 -11.62 -4.62 -4.35
C ASN A 79 -10.79 -5.06 -5.58
N GLU A 80 -9.97 -6.09 -5.41
CA GLU A 80 -9.40 -6.87 -6.50
C GLU A 80 -10.48 -7.87 -6.93
N ASP A 81 -11.01 -7.74 -8.14
CA ASP A 81 -12.16 -8.52 -8.64
C ASP A 81 -13.38 -8.55 -7.66
N ASP A 82 -13.69 -7.40 -7.05
CA ASP A 82 -14.74 -7.22 -6.04
C ASP A 82 -14.59 -8.12 -4.79
N ARG A 83 -13.35 -8.51 -4.46
CA ARG A 83 -13.03 -9.43 -3.35
C ARG A 83 -11.89 -8.91 -2.49
N ILE A 84 -11.71 -9.57 -1.35
CA ILE A 84 -10.45 -9.55 -0.60
C ILE A 84 -9.63 -10.73 -1.10
N VAL A 85 -8.41 -10.48 -1.53
CA VAL A 85 -7.54 -11.49 -2.16
C VAL A 85 -6.19 -11.49 -1.48
N VAL A 86 -5.68 -12.69 -1.21
CA VAL A 86 -4.27 -12.90 -0.85
C VAL A 86 -3.54 -13.33 -2.12
N SER A 87 -2.47 -12.62 -2.45
CA SER A 87 -1.76 -12.78 -3.72
C SER A 87 -0.26 -12.93 -3.49
N ASP A 88 0.35 -13.88 -4.19
CA ASP A 88 1.80 -14.09 -4.21
C ASP A 88 2.40 -13.56 -5.50
N HIS A 89 3.48 -12.81 -5.39
CA HIS A 89 4.19 -12.21 -6.51
C HIS A 89 5.69 -12.41 -6.36
N ARG A 90 6.40 -12.68 -7.45
CA ARG A 90 7.86 -12.59 -7.41
C ARG A 90 8.26 -11.12 -7.37
N LEU A 91 9.19 -10.74 -6.51
CA LEU A 91 9.72 -9.37 -6.44
C LEU A 91 10.45 -8.94 -7.72
N ASP A 92 10.95 -9.91 -8.50
CA ASP A 92 11.55 -9.66 -9.82
C ASP A 92 10.53 -9.52 -10.95
N SER A 93 9.25 -9.77 -10.68
CA SER A 93 8.19 -9.56 -11.65
C SER A 93 7.83 -8.08 -11.78
N ASP A 94 7.43 -7.68 -12.98
CA ASP A 94 7.09 -6.29 -13.28
C ASP A 94 5.70 -5.92 -12.72
N LEU A 95 5.64 -5.70 -11.40
CA LEU A 95 4.42 -5.32 -10.69
C LEU A 95 4.07 -3.83 -10.83
N ARG A 96 4.92 -3.04 -11.51
CA ARG A 96 4.76 -1.58 -11.62
C ARG A 96 4.56 -0.90 -10.25
N VAL A 97 5.34 -1.31 -9.26
CA VAL A 97 5.31 -0.74 -7.90
C VAL A 97 5.92 0.66 -7.91
N VAL A 98 5.27 1.61 -7.25
CA VAL A 98 5.80 2.94 -6.96
C VAL A 98 6.81 2.85 -5.81
N GLY A 99 6.42 2.18 -4.74
CA GLY A 99 7.23 1.97 -3.56
C GLY A 99 6.43 1.34 -2.42
N TYR A 100 7.01 1.39 -1.23
CA TYR A 100 6.46 0.84 0.01
C TYR A 100 6.36 1.93 1.07
N GLY A 101 5.28 1.92 1.83
CA GLY A 101 5.12 2.71 3.04
C GLY A 101 5.39 1.86 4.27
N GLU A 102 6.43 2.20 5.04
CA GLU A 102 6.74 1.56 6.31
C GLU A 102 5.76 2.05 7.40
N ARG A 103 5.25 1.09 8.19
CA ARG A 103 4.29 1.32 9.27
C ARG A 103 4.96 1.67 10.61
#